data_AF-A0AAD7S7D2-F1
#
_entry.id   AF-A0AAD7S7D2-F1
#
_cell.length_a   1.000
_cell.length_b   1.000
_cell.length_c   1.000
_cell.angle_alpha   90.00
_cell.angle_beta   90.00
_cell.angle_gamma   90.00
#
_symmetry.space_group_name_H-M   'P 1'
#
loop_
_entity.id
_entity.type
_entity.pdbx_description
1 polymer ?
#
loop_
_entity_poly.entity_id
_entity_poly.type
_entity_poly.pdbx_seq_one_letter_code
_entity_poly.pdbx_strand_id
1 'polypeptide(L)'
;MRWEGMERRKISWKELWEMEASNISFIIRATYDVLPSPKNLHQWYGEDPTCALCPTPETLRHIMTGCKTSLTQGCYTWRHNQVLKNLASTLENKRSAINALPPRKL
;
A
#
# COMPACT_ATOMS: atom_id res chain seq x y z
N MET A 1 -18.64 -1.70 -1.40
CA MET A 1 -17.71 -2.73 -1.91
C MET A 1 -17.45 -3.70 -0.78
N ARG A 2 -18.03 -4.91 -0.84
CA ARG A 2 -17.82 -5.95 0.17
C ARG A 2 -16.55 -6.70 -0.22
N TRP A 3 -15.56 -6.74 0.67
CA TRP A 3 -14.27 -7.42 0.44
C TRP A 3 -14.37 -8.95 0.53
N GLU A 4 -15.58 -9.50 0.36
CA GLU A 4 -15.83 -10.93 0.42
C GLU A 4 -15.24 -11.58 -0.82
N GLY A 5 -14.19 -12.39 -0.63
CA GLY A 5 -13.44 -13.05 -1.71
C GLY A 5 -12.02 -12.53 -1.93
N MET A 6 -11.57 -11.52 -1.18
CA MET A 6 -10.14 -11.17 -1.19
C MET A 6 -9.36 -12.30 -0.51
N GLU A 7 -8.58 -13.05 -1.28
CA GLU A 7 -7.65 -14.06 -0.77
C GLU A 7 -6.80 -13.41 0.34
N ARG A 8 -6.78 -14.02 1.53
CA ARG A 8 -5.87 -13.57 2.59
C ARG A 8 -4.46 -13.72 2.05
N ARG A 9 -3.66 -12.67 2.16
CA ARG A 9 -2.24 -12.73 1.80
C ARG A 9 -1.59 -13.87 2.58
N LYS A 10 -1.17 -14.93 1.89
CA LYS A 10 -0.35 -16.01 2.44
C LYS A 10 1.10 -15.61 2.23
N ILE A 11 1.85 -15.44 3.32
CA ILE A 11 3.29 -15.22 3.26
C ILE A 11 3.93 -16.54 3.68
N SER A 12 4.65 -17.17 2.76
CA SER A 12 5.41 -18.37 3.05
C SER A 12 6.66 -18.04 3.86
N TRP A 13 7.20 -19.03 4.58
CA TRP A 13 8.46 -18.88 5.31
C TRP A 13 9.61 -18.44 4.41
N LYS A 14 9.66 -18.94 3.18
CA LYS A 14 10.69 -18.57 2.20
C LYS A 14 10.60 -17.08 1.84
N GLU A 15 9.41 -16.60 1.48
CA GLU A 15 9.20 -15.19 1.13
C GLU A 15 9.53 -14.26 2.30
N LEU A 16 9.20 -14.69 3.53
CA LEU A 16 9.52 -13.91 4.73
C LEU A 16 11.03 -13.80 4.98
N TRP A 17 11.79 -14.85 4.71
CA TRP A 17 13.26 -14.82 4.80
C TRP A 17 13.93 -14.03 3.67
N GLU A 18 13.34 -14.01 2.48
CA GLU A 18 13.82 -13.23 1.33
C GLU A 18 13.47 -11.74 1.43
N MET A 19 12.52 -11.38 2.29
CA MET A 19 12.09 -10.00 2.49
C MET A 19 13.12 -9.18 3.28
N GLU A 20 13.28 -7.92 2.85
CA GLU A 20 14.01 -6.93 3.62
C GLU A 20 13.38 -6.72 5.02
N ALA A 21 14.20 -6.61 6.06
CA ALA A 21 13.74 -6.43 7.44
C ALA A 21 12.84 -5.20 7.62
N SER A 22 13.10 -4.11 6.88
CA SER A 22 12.28 -2.89 6.88
C SER A 22 10.85 -3.18 6.38
N ASN A 23 10.70 -4.00 5.34
CA ASN A 23 9.41 -4.41 4.79
C ASN A 23 8.63 -5.27 5.80
N ILE A 24 9.30 -6.20 6.47
CA ILE A 24 8.68 -7.04 7.51
C ILE A 24 8.18 -6.15 8.66
N SER A 25 9.05 -5.26 9.15
CA SER A 25 8.73 -4.31 10.22
C SER A 25 7.54 -3.43 9.85
N PHE A 26 7.53 -2.89 8.62
CA PHE A 26 6.43 -2.10 8.11
C PHE A 26 5.11 -2.88 8.08
N ILE A 27 5.10 -4.10 7.52
CA ILE A 27 3.87 -4.91 7.41
C ILE A 27 3.29 -5.22 8.80
N ILE A 28 4.13 -5.65 9.74
CA ILE A 28 3.69 -5.97 11.10
C ILE A 28 3.11 -4.71 11.74
N ARG A 29 3.85 -3.59 11.70
CA ARG A 29 3.41 -2.34 12.32
C ARG A 29 2.15 -1.77 11.68
N ALA A 30 2.00 -1.88 10.37
CA ALA A 30 0.78 -1.47 9.65
C ALA A 30 -0.43 -2.33 10.05
N THR A 31 -0.22 -3.63 10.24
CA THR A 31 -1.28 -4.59 10.60
C THR A 31 -1.84 -4.31 11.99
N TYR A 32 -0.97 -3.94 12.94
CA TYR A 32 -1.36 -3.63 14.32
C TYR A 32 -1.57 -2.14 14.59
N ASP A 33 -1.59 -1.30 13.54
CA ASP A 33 -1.75 0.16 13.63
C ASP A 33 -0.76 0.83 14.63
N VAL A 34 0.49 0.39 14.62
CA VAL A 34 1.60 0.92 15.45
C VAL A 34 2.67 1.60 14.58
N LEU A 35 2.28 2.07 13.40
CA LEU A 35 3.11 2.98 12.62
C LEU A 35 3.11 4.38 13.24
N PRO A 36 4.13 5.22 12.99
CA PRO A 36 4.19 6.60 13.48
C PRO A 36 3.19 7.50 12.72
N SER A 37 1.89 7.24 12.88
CA SER A 37 0.84 8.19 12.49
C SER A 37 0.76 9.31 13.51
N PRO A 38 0.34 10.54 13.16
CA PRO A 38 0.23 11.64 14.12
C PRO A 38 -0.63 11.30 15.33
N LYS A 39 -1.69 10.50 15.17
CA LYS A 39 -2.44 9.98 16.32
C LYS A 39 -1.58 9.12 17.27
N ASN A 40 -0.76 8.23 16.72
CA ASN A 40 0.10 7.37 17.55
C ASN A 40 1.26 8.16 18.17
N LEU A 41 1.82 9.11 17.44
CA LEU A 41 2.85 10.02 17.94
C LEU A 41 2.31 10.91 19.07
N HIS A 42 1.07 11.39 18.96
CA HIS A 42 0.38 12.05 20.06
C HIS A 42 0.29 11.15 21.30
N GLN A 43 -0.07 9.87 21.12
CA GLN A 43 -0.17 8.93 22.23
C GLN A 43 1.19 8.62 22.87
N TRP A 44 2.27 8.56 22.09
CA TRP A 44 3.60 8.20 22.59
C TRP A 44 4.37 9.40 23.16
N TYR A 45 4.19 10.58 22.58
CA TYR A 45 5.05 11.74 22.80
C TYR A 45 4.28 13.05 23.03
N GLY A 46 2.95 13.07 22.90
CA GLY A 46 2.13 14.26 23.08
C GLY A 46 2.13 15.24 21.90
N GLU A 47 2.60 14.82 20.72
CA GLU A 47 2.60 15.63 19.49
C GLU A 47 1.18 16.00 19.01
N ASP A 48 1.04 16.97 18.09
CA ASP A 48 -0.27 17.31 17.53
C ASP A 48 -0.83 16.15 16.68
N PRO A 49 -2.02 15.60 17.01
CA PRO A 49 -2.59 14.50 16.26
C PRO A 49 -3.27 14.93 14.95
N THR A 50 -3.37 16.23 14.65
CA THR A 50 -4.15 16.72 13.50
C THR A 50 -3.50 16.41 12.16
N CYS A 51 -4.34 16.19 11.14
CA CYS A 51 -3.87 16.00 9.78
C CYS A 51 -3.38 17.32 9.18
N ALA A 52 -2.26 17.27 8.45
CA ALA A 52 -1.72 18.44 7.76
C ALA A 52 -2.67 19.05 6.71
N LEU A 53 -3.66 18.28 6.23
CA LEU A 53 -4.60 18.70 5.17
C LEU A 53 -6.01 18.98 5.70
N CYS A 54 -6.36 18.55 6.91
CA CYS A 54 -7.71 18.71 7.44
C CYS A 54 -7.74 18.68 8.98
N PRO A 55 -8.75 19.27 9.63
CA PRO A 55 -8.76 19.44 11.08
C PRO A 55 -9.16 18.17 11.86
N THR A 56 -8.95 16.97 11.31
CA THR A 56 -9.30 15.70 11.98
C THR A 56 -8.04 14.95 12.42
N PRO A 57 -8.08 14.16 13.50
CA PRO A 57 -6.96 13.32 13.91
C PRO A 57 -6.48 12.37 12.80
N GLU A 58 -5.18 12.38 12.53
CA GLU A 58 -4.56 11.62 11.46
C GLU A 58 -4.19 10.21 11.94
N THR A 59 -5.12 9.29 11.73
CA THR A 59 -4.91 7.85 11.89
C THR A 59 -4.29 7.23 10.64
N LEU A 60 -3.74 6.03 10.72
CA LEU A 60 -3.29 5.29 9.53
C LEU A 60 -4.42 5.15 8.49
N ARG A 61 -5.64 4.84 8.94
CA ARG A 61 -6.82 4.78 8.08
C ARG A 61 -7.12 6.13 7.41
N HIS A 62 -6.95 7.23 8.15
CA HIS A 62 -7.12 8.58 7.62
C HIS A 62 -6.13 8.86 6.48
N ILE A 63 -4.83 8.62 6.72
CA ILE A 63 -3.75 8.78 5.73
C ILE A 63 -4.03 7.96 4.47
N MET A 64 -4.49 6.72 4.63
CA MET A 64 -4.66 5.80 3.51
C MET A 64 -5.93 6.06 2.72
N THR A 65 -7.06 6.35 3.39
CA THR A 65 -8.39 6.34 2.73
C THR A 65 -9.41 7.33 3.30
N GLY A 66 -9.17 7.91 4.48
CA GLY A 66 -10.19 8.65 5.23
C GLY A 66 -10.14 10.17 5.10
N CYS A 67 -9.09 10.74 4.51
CA CYS A 67 -8.93 12.18 4.38
C CYS A 67 -9.77 12.75 3.24
N LYS A 68 -10.80 13.53 3.58
CA LYS A 68 -11.70 14.19 2.60
C LYS A 68 -10.97 15.20 1.73
N THR A 69 -10.05 15.98 2.31
CA THR A 69 -9.24 16.95 1.56
C THR A 69 -8.33 16.24 0.56
N SER A 70 -7.62 15.19 1.00
CA SER A 70 -6.77 14.37 0.13
C SER A 70 -7.55 13.71 -1.01
N LEU A 71 -8.77 13.22 -0.71
CA LEU A 71 -9.68 12.66 -1.71
C LEU A 71 -10.07 13.71 -2.77
N THR A 72 -10.52 14.89 -2.33
CA THR A 72 -10.97 15.97 -3.24
C THR A 72 -9.84 16.56 -4.06
N GLN A 73 -8.61 16.62 -3.52
CA GLN A 73 -7.41 17.05 -4.24
C GLN A 73 -6.87 15.99 -5.21
N GLY A 74 -7.45 14.79 -5.26
CA GLY A 74 -7.04 13.74 -6.19
C GLY A 74 -5.77 12.96 -5.77
N CYS A 75 -5.27 13.16 -4.55
CA CYS A 75 -4.08 12.48 -4.05
C CYS A 75 -4.23 10.95 -4.03
N TYR A 76 -5.43 10.43 -3.74
CA TYR A 76 -5.71 8.99 -3.81
C TYR A 76 -5.66 8.45 -5.23
N THR A 77 -6.27 9.15 -6.17
CA THR A 77 -6.19 8.81 -7.60
C THR A 77 -4.74 8.79 -8.06
N TRP A 78 -3.94 9.78 -7.67
CA TRP A 78 -2.52 9.81 -7.99
C TRP A 78 -1.77 8.58 -7.42
N ARG A 79 -1.90 8.30 -6.11
CA ARG A 79 -1.24 7.14 -5.46
C ARG A 79 -1.64 5.82 -6.10
N HIS A 80 -2.92 5.61 -6.37
CA HIS A 80 -3.42 4.39 -7.02
C HIS A 80 -2.90 4.27 -8.45
N ASN A 81 -2.89 5.38 -9.22
CA ASN A 81 -2.36 5.38 -10.58
C ASN A 81 -0.87 5.05 -10.63
N GLN A 82 -0.07 5.43 -9.61
CA GLN A 82 1.34 5.01 -9.55
C GLN A 82 1.47 3.49 -9.43
N VAL A 83 0.66 2.84 -8.60
CA VAL A 83 0.64 1.37 -8.49
C VAL A 83 0.21 0.73 -9.80
N LEU A 84 -0.86 1.24 -10.43
CA LEU A 84 -1.36 0.73 -11.71
C LEU A 84 -0.33 0.88 -12.83
N LYS A 85 0.43 1.99 -12.88
CA LYS A 85 1.51 2.19 -13.84
C LYS A 85 2.61 1.14 -13.71
N ASN A 86 3.04 0.84 -12.49
CA ASN A 86 4.06 -0.19 -12.24
C ASN A 86 3.57 -1.59 -12.64
N LEU A 87 2.30 -1.90 -12.34
CA LEU A 87 1.68 -3.16 -12.76
C LEU A 87 1.59 -3.25 -14.28
N ALA A 88 1.12 -2.19 -14.95
CA ALA A 88 1.03 -2.13 -16.41
C ALA A 88 2.40 -2.33 -17.08
N SER A 89 3.45 -1.67 -16.58
CA SER A 89 4.82 -1.84 -17.06
C SER A 89 5.30 -3.29 -16.92
N THR A 90 5.08 -3.90 -15.75
CA THR A 90 5.47 -5.30 -15.51
C THR A 90 4.75 -6.27 -16.44
N LEU A 91 3.45 -6.06 -16.66
CA LEU A 91 2.64 -6.88 -17.54
C LEU A 91 3.04 -6.72 -19.00
N GLU A 92 3.32 -5.50 -19.44
CA GLU A 92 3.77 -5.21 -20.81
C GLU A 92 5.12 -5.89 -21.11
N ASN A 93 6.06 -5.83 -20.17
CA ASN A 93 7.34 -6.51 -20.29
C ASN A 93 7.17 -8.03 -20.44
N LYS A 94 6.28 -8.64 -19.64
CA LYS A 94 5.97 -10.07 -19.76
C LYS A 94 5.28 -10.41 -21.08
N ARG A 95 4.32 -9.60 -21.52
CA ARG A 95 3.61 -9.78 -22.79
C ARG A 95 4.58 -9.76 -23.96
N SER A 96 5.46 -8.75 -24.00
CA SER A 96 6.47 -8.60 -25.05
C SER A 96 7.45 -9.77 -25.06
N ALA A 97 7.92 -10.23 -23.89
CA ALA A 97 8.79 -11.38 -23.78
C ALA A 97 8.15 -12.67 -24.31
N ILE A 98 6.88 -12.92 -23.98
CA ILE A 98 6.13 -14.10 -24.46
C ILE A 98 5.90 -14.03 -25.97
N ASN A 99 5.50 -12.87 -26.49
CA ASN A 99 5.24 -12.69 -27.92
C ASN A 99 6.50 -12.79 -28.79
N ALA A 100 7.68 -12.57 -28.21
CA ALA A 100 8.96 -12.76 -28.88
C ALA A 100 9.41 -14.23 -28.96
N LEU A 101 8.77 -15.14 -28.22
CA LEU A 101 9.09 -16.57 -28.28
C LEU A 101 8.63 -17.17 -29.62
N PRO A 102 9.40 -18.12 -30.19
CA PRO A 102 8.97 -18.81 -31.39
C PRO A 102 7.66 -19.58 -31.13
N PRO A 103 6.80 -19.73 -32.15
CA PRO A 103 5.56 -20.48 -32.00
C PRO A 103 5.87 -21.91 -31.55
N ARG A 104 5.09 -22.40 -30.58
CA ARG A 104 5.22 -23.76 -30.06
C ARG A 104 5.02 -24.73 -31.22
N LYS A 105 6.05 -25.53 -31.55
CA LYS A 105 5.91 -26.62 -32.50
C LYS A 105 4.94 -27.65 -31.90
N LEU A 106 3.81 -27.84 -32.57
CA LEU A 106 2.87 -28.95 -32.33
C LEU A 106 3.54 -30.28 -32.71
#